data_AF-A0A258QQX9-F1
#
_entry.id   AF-A0A258QQX9-F1
#
_cell.length_a   1.000
_cell.length_b   1.000
_cell.length_c   1.000
_cell.angle_alpha   90.00
_cell.angle_beta   90.00
_cell.angle_gamma   90.00
#
_symmetry.space_group_name_H-M   'P 1'
#
loop_
_entity.id
_entity.type
_entity.pdbx_description
1 polymer ?
#
loop_
_entity_poly.entity_id
_entity_poly.type
_entity_poly.pdbx_seq_one_letter_code
_entity_poly.pdbx_strand_id
1 'polypeptide(L)' 'MYQERRIALAKLICAKTSGGIAIITTAPETARNRDSEFPYRHDSDFFYLTGFEEPGAT' A
#
# COMPACT_ATOMS: atom_id res chain seq x y z
N MET A 1 10.58 -3.18 11.57
CA MET A 1 10.50 -3.40 10.11
C MET A 1 9.62 -2.37 9.38
N TYR A 2 8.28 -2.46 9.39
CA TYR A 2 7.42 -1.57 8.57
C TYR A 2 7.56 -0.07 8.92
N GLN A 3 7.63 0.26 10.22
CA GLN A 3 7.86 1.64 10.68
C GLN A 3 9.18 2.22 10.15
N GLU A 4 10.27 1.42 10.12
CA GLU A 4 11.57 1.87 9.61
C GLU A 4 11.51 2.17 8.11
N ARG A 5 10.79 1.33 7.33
CA ARG A 5 10.55 1.56 5.90
C ARG A 5 9.78 2.88 5.67
N ARG A 6 8.74 3.15 6.46
CA ARG A 6 7.99 4.41 6.39
C ARG A 6 8.85 5.63 6.77
N ILE A 7 9.71 5.52 7.78
CA ILE A 7 10.64 6.58 8.14
C ILE A 7 11.63 6.86 7.00
N ALA A 8 12.15 5.81 6.34
CA ALA A 8 13.06 5.96 5.20
C ALA A 8 12.37 6.66 4.02
N LEU A 9 11.13 6.27 3.70
CA LEU A 9 10.32 6.93 2.67
C LEU A 9 10.07 8.41 3.00
N ALA A 10 9.68 8.72 4.24
CA ALA A 10 9.44 10.09 4.68
C ALA A 10 10.69 10.98 4.55
N LYS A 11 11.88 10.45 4.89
CA LYS A 11 13.16 11.16 4.69
C LYS A 11 13.41 11.48 3.22
N LEU A 12 13.14 10.53 2.32
CA LEU A 12 13.31 10.72 0.89
C LEU A 12 12.36 11.81 0.34
N ILE A 13 11.11 11.82 0.79
CA ILE A 13 10.12 12.84 0.40
C ILE A 13 10.59 14.21 0.89
N CYS A 14 10.92 14.36 2.18
CA CYS A 14 11.42 15.62 2.71
C CYS A 14 12.67 16.14 1.97
N ALA A 15 13.60 15.27 1.59
CA ALA A 15 14.79 15.65 0.85
C ALA A 15 14.48 16.16 -0.57
N LYS A 16 13.42 15.66 -1.22
CA LYS A 16 13.06 16.02 -2.60
C LYS A 16 12.10 17.21 -2.70
N THR A 17 11.19 17.35 -1.74
CA THR A 17 10.06 18.29 -1.82
C THR A 17 9.94 19.23 -0.63
N SER A 18 10.91 19.20 0.30
CA SER A 18 10.88 19.94 1.58
C SER A 18 9.73 19.55 2.51
N GLY A 19 9.05 18.43 2.22
CA GLY A 19 7.91 17.91 2.98
C GLY A 19 6.77 17.42 2.07
N GLY A 20 5.86 16.62 2.61
CA GLY A 20 4.70 16.12 1.85
C GLY A 20 3.89 15.06 2.57
N ILE A 21 2.75 14.70 1.98
CA ILE A 21 1.88 13.61 2.41
C ILE A 21 1.89 12.53 1.32
N ALA A 22 2.15 11.28 1.70
CA ALA A 22 2.03 10.13 0.80
C ALA A 22 0.72 9.40 1.10
N ILE A 23 -0.11 9.21 0.08
CA ILE A 23 -1.33 8.40 0.14
C ILE A 23 -1.07 7.15 -0.70
N ILE A 24 -1.19 5.98 -0.10
CA ILE A 24 -0.88 4.70 -0.72
C ILE A 24 -2.07 3.79 -0.50
N THR A 25 -2.77 3.43 -1.58
CA THR A 25 -3.95 2.57 -1.52
C THR A 25 -3.56 1.12 -1.80
N THR A 26 -4.30 0.18 -1.21
CA THR A 26 -4.16 -1.23 -1.58
C THR A 26 -4.89 -1.57 -2.89
N ALA A 27 -4.66 -2.78 -3.42
CA ALA A 27 -5.32 -3.26 -4.63
C ALA A 27 -6.82 -3.47 -4.39
N PRO A 28 -7.69 -3.25 -5.39
CA PRO A 28 -9.10 -3.61 -5.29
C PRO A 28 -9.32 -5.12 -5.46
N GLU A 29 -10.44 -5.62 -4.93
CA GLU A 29 -10.92 -6.96 -5.25
C GLU A 29 -11.32 -7.04 -6.73
N THR A 30 -11.07 -8.19 -7.37
CA THR A 30 -11.32 -8.38 -8.80
C THR A 30 -12.26 -9.56 -9.04
N ALA A 31 -13.41 -9.27 -9.64
CA ALA A 31 -14.36 -10.29 -10.05
C ALA A 31 -13.73 -11.22 -11.11
N ARG A 32 -13.90 -12.53 -10.93
CA ARG A 32 -13.51 -13.55 -11.90
C ARG A 32 -14.69 -13.89 -12.80
N ASN A 33 -15.80 -14.33 -12.20
CA ASN A 33 -17.07 -14.63 -12.87
C ASN A 33 -18.22 -14.06 -12.03
N ARG A 34 -19.45 -14.01 -12.57
CA ARG A 34 -20.65 -13.40 -11.97
C ARG A 34 -20.74 -13.45 -10.43
N ASP A 35 -20.44 -14.59 -9.83
CA ASP A 35 -20.58 -14.91 -8.41
C ASP A 35 -19.24 -15.25 -7.71
N SER A 36 -18.09 -15.09 -8.37
CA SER A 36 -16.79 -15.45 -7.81
C SER A 36 -15.71 -14.44 -8.11
N GLU A 37 -14.81 -14.26 -7.15
CA GLU A 37 -13.66 -13.36 -7.23
C GLU A 37 -12.36 -14.16 -7.43
N PHE A 38 -11.33 -13.49 -7.94
CA PHE A 38 -9.98 -14.02 -7.83
C PHE A 38 -9.50 -13.97 -6.38
N PRO A 39 -8.56 -14.84 -5.96
CA PRO A 39 -7.91 -14.69 -4.67
C PRO A 39 -7.32 -13.30 -4.54
N TYR A 40 -7.66 -12.62 -3.44
CA TYR A 40 -7.20 -11.27 -3.19
C TYR A 40 -5.67 -11.22 -3.11
N ARG A 41 -5.10 -10.19 -3.73
CA ARG A 41 -3.68 -9.89 -3.67
C ARG A 41 -3.51 -8.39 -3.52
N HIS A 42 -3.03 -7.99 -2.34
CA HIS A 42 -2.58 -6.62 -2.05
C HIS A 42 -1.50 -6.13 -3.04
N ASP A 43 -1.40 -4.81 -3.18
CA ASP A 43 -0.29 -4.19 -3.91
C ASP A 43 1.04 -4.38 -3.15
N SER A 44 2.14 -4.55 -3.89
CA SER A 44 3.44 -4.87 -3.29
C SER A 44 3.99 -3.70 -2.50
N ASP A 45 3.82 -2.47 -2.97
CA ASP A 45 4.31 -1.27 -2.30
C ASP A 45 3.50 -0.98 -1.03
N PHE A 46 2.18 -1.15 -1.11
CA PHE A 46 1.29 -1.06 0.04
C PHE A 46 1.70 -2.06 1.12
N PHE A 47 1.77 -3.36 0.78
CA PHE A 47 2.16 -4.40 1.73
C PHE A 47 3.57 -4.20 2.28
N TYR A 48 4.51 -3.76 1.45
CA TYR A 48 5.88 -3.50 1.88
C TYR A 48 5.95 -2.45 2.99
N LEU A 49 5.04 -1.47 2.99
CA LEU A 49 5.02 -0.35 3.94
C LEU A 49 4.07 -0.55 5.12
N THR A 50 3.02 -1.35 4.97
CA THR A 50 1.96 -1.53 5.98
C THR A 50 1.97 -2.93 6.59
N GLY A 51 2.28 -3.96 5.81
CA GLY A 51 2.11 -5.37 6.19
C GLY A 51 0.65 -5.84 6.19
N PHE A 52 -0.28 -5.03 5.67
CA PHE A 52 -1.70 -5.38 5.61
C PHE A 52 -2.02 -6.17 4.33
N GLU A 53 -2.71 -7.28 4.53
CA GLU A 53 -3.15 -8.21 3.47
C GLU A 53 -4.65 -8.13 3.20
N GLU A 54 -5.36 -7.20 3.83
CA GLU A 54 -6.81 -7.05 3.72
C GLU A 54 -7.18 -6.07 2.59
N PRO A 55 -8.30 -6.32 1.87
CA PRO A 55 -8.87 -5.35 0.94
C PRO A 55 -9.44 -4.13 1.68
N GLY A 56 -9.44 -2.98 1.01
CA GLY A 56 -10.01 -1.74 1.56
C GLY A 56 -9.18 -1.03 2.64
N ALA A 57 -7.99 -1.54 2.97
CA ALA A 57 -7.05 -0.83 3.83
C ALA A 57 -6.45 0.40 3.10
N THR A 58 -6.52 1.57 3.73
CA THR A 58 -6.01 2.86 3.23
C THR A 58 -5.21 3.60 4.29
#